data_AF-A0A2T0QQN0-F1
#
_entry.id   AF-A0A2T0QQN0-F1
#
_cell.length_a   1.000
_cell.length_b   1.000
_cell.length_c   1.000
_cell.angle_alpha   90.00
_cell.angle_beta   90.00
_cell.angle_gamma   90.00
#
_symmetry.space_group_name_H-M   'P 1'
#
loop_
_entity.id
_entity.type
_entity.pdbx_description
1 polymer ?
#
loop_
_entity_poly.entity_id
_entity_poly.type
_entity_poly.pdbx_seq_one_letter_code
_entity_poly.pdbx_strand_id
1 'polypeptide(L)'
;MSIIGALPVTLANGNTADASQVMTNLNFIINAVNANAQPAGSYQPAGSYVTTGTLPAPSGTRMAFHQAAAPTGWVSDTTIGNHAVIISSAGGTVQSGLTNFGGFLTGSVSTAGHTLTASEIPQHTHGIGLFQNGGVGFGPQYVGSASGVATQTTDGGTGGSGSHSHGLTTQYNYVTMVIAQKS
;
A
#
# COMPACT_ATOMS: atom_id res chain seq x y z
N MET A 1 -6.81 -10.27 53.40
CA MET A 1 -8.26 -10.41 53.11
C MET A 1 -8.51 -11.87 52.79
N SER A 2 -9.53 -12.49 53.39
CA SER A 2 -9.86 -13.88 53.08
C SER A 2 -10.38 -13.97 51.65
N ILE A 3 -9.87 -14.93 50.87
CA ILE A 3 -10.30 -15.19 49.48
C ILE A 3 -11.74 -15.72 49.41
N ILE A 4 -12.22 -16.30 50.52
CA ILE A 4 -13.59 -16.74 50.71
C ILE A 4 -14.21 -15.97 51.89
N GLY A 5 -15.42 -15.44 51.71
CA GLY A 5 -16.20 -14.85 52.80
C GLY A 5 -16.64 -15.90 53.83
N ALA A 6 -17.52 -15.52 54.75
CA ALA A 6 -18.15 -16.49 55.65
C ALA A 6 -18.90 -17.56 54.86
N LEU A 7 -18.80 -18.82 55.28
CA LEU A 7 -19.55 -19.90 54.66
C LEU A 7 -21.06 -19.72 54.92
N PRO A 8 -21.92 -20.03 53.94
CA PRO A 8 -23.35 -19.87 54.07
C PRO A 8 -23.97 -20.83 55.08
N VAL A 9 -23.32 -21.97 55.36
CA VAL A 9 -23.79 -22.94 56.34
C VAL A 9 -22.69 -23.24 57.37
N THR A 10 -23.01 -23.05 58.65
CA THR A 10 -22.15 -23.50 59.75
C THR A 10 -22.24 -25.01 59.86
N LEU A 11 -21.14 -25.71 59.56
CA LEU A 11 -21.05 -27.14 59.82
C LEU A 11 -20.88 -27.33 61.33
N ALA A 12 -21.90 -27.85 62.01
CA ALA A 12 -21.79 -28.21 63.41
C ALA A 12 -20.74 -29.32 63.54
N ASN A 13 -19.79 -29.16 64.44
CA ASN A 13 -18.76 -30.18 64.68
C ASN A 13 -19.42 -31.37 65.40
N GLY A 14 -19.84 -32.37 64.63
CA GLY A 14 -20.56 -33.56 65.07
C GLY A 14 -20.76 -34.50 63.88
N ASN A 15 -20.79 -35.81 64.13
CA ASN A 15 -20.42 -36.87 63.18
C ASN A 15 -21.27 -37.05 61.91
N THR A 16 -22.17 -36.13 61.56
CA THR A 16 -22.88 -36.12 60.29
C THR A 16 -23.20 -34.69 59.90
N ALA A 17 -22.26 -34.00 59.25
CA ALA A 17 -22.64 -32.89 58.39
C ALA A 17 -23.56 -33.45 57.30
N ASP A 18 -24.76 -32.89 57.15
CA ASP A 18 -25.67 -33.30 56.08
C ASP A 18 -24.95 -33.07 54.74
N ALA A 19 -24.95 -34.06 53.86
CA ALA A 19 -24.33 -33.97 52.54
C ALA A 19 -24.81 -32.73 51.78
N SER A 20 -26.07 -32.31 51.97
CA SER A 20 -26.61 -31.08 51.39
C SER A 20 -25.88 -29.82 51.88
N GLN A 21 -25.55 -29.76 53.17
CA GLN A 21 -24.83 -28.63 53.78
C GLN A 21 -23.38 -28.57 53.31
N VAL A 22 -22.71 -29.73 53.24
CA VAL A 22 -21.34 -29.84 52.73
C VAL A 22 -21.27 -29.42 51.26
N MET A 23 -22.20 -29.90 50.43
CA MET A 23 -22.25 -29.55 49.00
C MET A 23 -22.62 -28.07 48.78
N THR A 24 -23.45 -27.49 49.64
CA THR A 24 -23.76 -26.05 49.60
C THR A 24 -22.53 -25.21 49.87
N ASN A 25 -21.75 -25.54 50.90
CA ASN A 25 -20.50 -24.85 51.20
C ASN A 25 -19.43 -25.09 50.12
N LEU A 26 -19.33 -26.31 49.58
CA LEU A 26 -18.41 -26.62 48.49
C LEU A 26 -18.71 -25.81 47.23
N ASN A 27 -19.98 -25.74 46.81
CA ASN A 27 -20.41 -24.91 45.69
C ASN A 27 -20.13 -23.43 45.95
N PHE A 28 -20.37 -22.94 47.16
CA PHE A 28 -20.06 -21.56 47.53
C PHE A 28 -18.55 -21.27 47.44
N ILE A 29 -17.70 -22.15 47.95
CA ILE A 29 -16.25 -22.02 47.87
C ILE A 29 -15.79 -22.05 46.41
N ILE A 30 -16.28 -22.98 45.60
CA ILE A 30 -15.94 -23.07 44.18
C ILE A 30 -16.34 -21.79 43.46
N ASN A 31 -17.53 -21.26 43.71
CA ASN A 31 -17.99 -20.02 43.07
C ASN A 31 -17.21 -18.80 43.55
N ALA A 32 -16.91 -18.70 44.84
CA ALA A 32 -16.11 -17.61 45.40
C ALA A 32 -14.67 -17.67 44.89
N VAL A 33 -14.06 -18.86 44.85
CA VAL A 33 -12.73 -19.05 44.29
C VAL A 33 -12.75 -18.77 42.79
N ASN A 34 -13.71 -19.26 42.00
CA ASN A 34 -13.77 -18.98 40.56
C ASN A 34 -14.00 -17.49 40.25
N ALA A 35 -14.81 -16.80 41.05
CA ALA A 35 -15.03 -15.37 40.93
C ALA A 35 -13.76 -14.55 41.28
N ASN A 36 -12.97 -15.01 42.26
CA ASN A 36 -11.75 -14.34 42.71
C ASN A 36 -10.45 -14.87 42.06
N ALA A 37 -10.51 -16.03 41.39
CA ALA A 37 -9.44 -16.64 40.59
C ALA A 37 -9.45 -16.08 39.16
N GLN A 38 -10.41 -15.21 38.81
CA GLN A 38 -10.15 -14.20 37.80
C GLN A 38 -9.01 -13.32 38.35
N PRO A 39 -7.81 -13.34 37.73
CA PRO A 39 -6.69 -12.56 38.25
C PRO A 39 -7.14 -11.11 38.41
N ALA A 40 -7.01 -10.57 39.64
CA ALA A 40 -7.19 -9.14 39.88
C ALA A 40 -6.14 -8.41 39.04
N GLY A 41 -6.57 -7.95 37.88
CA GLY A 41 -5.70 -7.57 36.79
C GLY A 41 -5.76 -8.61 35.67
N SER A 42 -6.55 -8.29 34.66
CA SER A 42 -6.17 -8.49 33.26
C SER A 42 -4.85 -7.76 32.97
N TYR A 43 -3.79 -8.05 33.71
CA TYR A 43 -2.44 -7.98 33.19
C TYR A 43 -2.43 -9.04 32.10
N GLN A 44 -2.84 -8.65 30.90
CA GLN A 44 -2.22 -9.24 29.74
C GLN A 44 -0.74 -8.87 29.87
N PRO A 45 0.16 -9.84 30.12
CA PRO A 45 1.57 -9.58 29.86
C PRO A 45 1.64 -9.00 28.46
N ALA A 46 2.42 -7.95 28.27
CA ALA A 46 2.82 -7.53 26.93
C ALA A 46 3.42 -8.78 26.23
N GLY A 47 2.62 -9.41 25.35
CA GLY A 47 3.00 -10.67 24.69
C GLY A 47 2.30 -11.97 25.12
N SER A 48 1.19 -11.97 25.87
CA SER A 48 0.41 -13.23 26.06
C SER A 48 -0.45 -13.54 24.84
N TYR A 49 -0.01 -14.54 24.08
CA TYR A 49 -0.70 -15.09 22.93
C TYR A 49 -2.04 -15.70 23.35
N VAL A 50 -3.13 -15.05 22.93
CA VAL A 50 -4.33 -15.68 22.32
C VAL A 50 -4.66 -17.07 22.85
N THR A 51 -5.56 -17.16 23.83
CA THR A 51 -6.31 -18.41 24.12
C THR A 51 -7.74 -18.40 23.55
N THR A 52 -8.14 -17.27 22.99
CA THR A 52 -9.34 -17.09 22.16
C THR A 52 -8.83 -16.50 20.86
N GLY A 53 -9.21 -17.03 19.70
CA GLY A 53 -8.73 -16.64 18.35
C GLY A 53 -9.07 -15.20 17.93
N THR A 54 -8.87 -14.24 18.83
CA THR A 54 -9.17 -12.83 18.73
C THR A 54 -7.88 -12.05 18.95
N LEU A 55 -7.51 -11.24 17.96
CA LEU A 55 -6.43 -10.27 18.04
C LEU A 55 -6.96 -9.01 18.76
N PRO A 56 -6.51 -8.70 19.99
CA PRO A 56 -6.99 -7.52 20.71
C PRO A 56 -6.46 -6.23 20.07
N ALA A 57 -7.37 -5.31 19.73
CA ALA A 57 -7.06 -3.97 19.24
C ALA A 57 -8.21 -3.02 19.63
N PRO A 58 -7.98 -1.71 19.77
CA PRO A 58 -9.05 -0.72 19.94
C PRO A 58 -10.02 -0.75 18.74
N SER A 59 -11.32 -0.53 18.99
CA SER A 59 -12.31 -0.35 17.93
C SER A 59 -11.88 0.79 16.99
N GLY A 60 -12.08 0.60 15.69
CA GLY A 60 -11.62 1.54 14.66
C GLY A 60 -10.22 1.27 14.11
N THR A 61 -9.41 0.44 14.78
CA THR A 61 -8.08 0.04 14.26
C THR A 61 -8.24 -0.72 12.94
N ARG A 62 -7.38 -0.42 11.94
CA ARG A 62 -7.34 -1.11 10.64
C ARG A 62 -6.08 -1.96 10.52
N MET A 63 -6.20 -3.14 9.91
CA MET A 63 -5.07 -4.06 9.66
C MET A 63 -5.28 -4.83 8.34
N ALA A 64 -4.18 -5.22 7.70
CA ALA A 64 -4.18 -6.10 6.52
C ALA A 64 -4.08 -7.57 6.93
N PHE A 65 -4.91 -8.42 6.33
CA PHE A 65 -4.94 -9.87 6.55
C PHE A 65 -4.79 -10.62 5.23
N HIS A 66 -3.85 -11.56 5.14
CA HIS A 66 -3.69 -12.44 3.99
C HIS A 66 -4.63 -13.66 4.10
N GLN A 67 -5.91 -13.42 3.85
CA GLN A 67 -6.99 -14.42 3.87
C GLN A 67 -8.21 -13.87 3.10
N ALA A 68 -9.18 -14.73 2.78
CA ALA A 68 -10.31 -14.36 1.92
C ALA A 68 -11.36 -13.43 2.58
N ALA A 69 -11.46 -13.43 3.91
CA ALA A 69 -12.45 -12.64 4.66
C ALA A 69 -11.82 -12.04 5.93
N ALA A 70 -12.42 -11.00 6.51
CA ALA A 70 -11.96 -10.45 7.78
C ALA A 70 -12.02 -11.51 8.92
N PRO A 71 -11.06 -11.53 9.88
CA PRO A 71 -11.15 -12.42 11.02
C PRO A 71 -12.36 -12.12 11.91
N THR A 72 -12.77 -13.08 12.75
CA THR A 72 -13.83 -12.86 13.75
C THR A 72 -13.53 -11.63 14.62
N GLY A 73 -14.52 -10.76 14.78
CA GLY A 73 -14.38 -9.49 15.50
C GLY A 73 -13.79 -8.34 14.68
N TRP A 74 -13.54 -8.55 13.39
CA TRP A 74 -13.15 -7.55 12.41
C TRP A 74 -14.16 -7.52 11.26
N VAL A 75 -14.30 -6.37 10.62
CA VAL A 75 -15.17 -6.16 9.46
C VAL A 75 -14.31 -5.70 8.29
N SER A 76 -14.49 -6.30 7.11
CA SER A 76 -13.78 -5.89 5.90
C SER A 76 -14.03 -4.41 5.61
N ASP A 77 -12.94 -3.68 5.36
CA ASP A 77 -12.98 -2.28 5.01
C ASP A 77 -12.99 -2.14 3.48
N THR A 78 -14.18 -1.97 2.93
CA THR A 78 -14.40 -1.81 1.49
C THR A 78 -14.14 -0.38 1.01
N THR A 79 -13.82 0.55 1.91
CA THR A 79 -13.53 1.96 1.54
C THR A 79 -12.10 2.14 1.04
N ILE A 80 -11.19 1.22 1.38
CA ILE A 80 -9.78 1.25 0.99
C ILE A 80 -9.45 -0.02 0.18
N GLY A 81 -9.92 -0.06 -1.07
CA GLY A 81 -9.63 -1.16 -2.00
C GLY A 81 -8.78 -0.71 -3.17
N ASN A 82 -7.84 -1.53 -3.64
CA ASN A 82 -7.06 -1.26 -4.86
C ASN A 82 -6.13 -0.03 -4.79
N HIS A 83 -5.54 0.21 -3.61
CA HIS A 83 -4.59 1.29 -3.36
C HIS A 83 -3.18 0.73 -3.06
N ALA A 84 -2.16 1.57 -3.25
CA ALA A 84 -0.84 1.33 -2.67
C ALA A 84 -0.80 1.83 -1.22
N VAL A 85 0.04 1.20 -0.39
CA VAL A 85 0.27 1.63 1.00
C VAL A 85 1.59 2.39 1.08
N ILE A 86 1.56 3.57 1.69
CA ILE A 86 2.73 4.40 1.95
C ILE A 86 2.86 4.59 3.46
N ILE A 87 4.07 4.43 3.98
CA ILE A 87 4.38 4.68 5.39
C ILE A 87 4.68 6.17 5.55
N SER A 88 3.92 6.85 6.41
CA SER A 88 4.04 8.28 6.68
C SER A 88 4.25 8.52 8.18
N SER A 89 5.09 9.51 8.51
CA SER A 89 5.27 9.98 9.89
C SER A 89 4.21 10.99 10.34
N ALA A 90 3.43 11.56 9.41
CA ALA A 90 2.45 12.63 9.67
C ALA A 90 1.04 12.11 9.98
N GLY A 91 0.86 10.80 10.10
CA GLY A 91 -0.45 10.14 10.23
C GLY A 91 -0.95 9.55 8.90
N GLY A 92 -1.99 8.72 8.99
CA GLY A 92 -2.57 7.99 7.86
C GLY A 92 -3.77 8.73 7.24
N THR A 93 -3.78 8.83 5.92
CA THR A 93 -4.93 9.30 5.13
C THR A 93 -5.15 8.36 3.95
N VAL A 94 -6.37 8.34 3.42
CA VAL A 94 -6.71 7.62 2.18
C VAL A 94 -6.78 8.66 1.08
N GLN A 95 -5.91 8.53 0.09
CA GLN A 95 -5.94 9.39 -1.09
C GLN A 95 -6.33 8.54 -2.29
N SER A 96 -7.48 8.85 -2.89
CA SER A 96 -7.94 8.23 -4.12
C SER A 96 -7.58 9.12 -5.31
N GLY A 97 -6.87 8.54 -6.28
CA GLY A 97 -6.56 9.16 -7.57
C GLY A 97 -7.48 8.66 -8.68
N LEU A 98 -7.15 8.99 -9.93
CA LEU A 98 -7.90 8.56 -11.11
C LEU A 98 -7.69 7.08 -11.48
N THR A 99 -6.59 6.47 -11.02
CA THR A 99 -6.19 5.11 -11.43
C THR A 99 -6.03 4.19 -10.24
N ASN A 100 -6.66 3.03 -10.33
CA ASN A 100 -6.51 1.92 -9.41
C ASN A 100 -5.10 1.31 -9.47
N PHE A 101 -4.53 0.92 -8.33
CA PHE A 101 -3.16 0.41 -8.27
C PHE A 101 -2.95 -0.91 -9.04
N GLY A 102 -3.93 -1.82 -9.03
CA GLY A 102 -3.87 -3.06 -9.79
C GLY A 102 -3.75 -2.84 -11.31
N GLY A 103 -4.31 -1.74 -11.83
CA GLY A 103 -4.14 -1.34 -13.22
C GLY A 103 -2.70 -0.90 -13.53
N PHE A 104 -2.04 -0.25 -12.57
CA PHE A 104 -0.60 0.03 -12.66
C PHE A 104 0.25 -1.24 -12.59
N LEU A 105 -0.20 -2.30 -11.90
CA LEU A 105 0.60 -3.53 -11.75
C LEU A 105 0.56 -4.47 -12.96
N THR A 106 -0.51 -4.40 -13.75
CA THR A 106 -0.84 -5.38 -14.80
C THR A 106 -1.13 -4.75 -16.17
N GLY A 107 -0.84 -3.47 -16.32
CA GLY A 107 -1.28 -2.68 -17.47
C GLY A 107 -0.15 -2.07 -18.30
N SER A 108 -0.53 -1.16 -19.19
CA SER A 108 0.39 -0.29 -19.89
C SER A 108 0.28 1.12 -19.31
N VAL A 109 1.41 1.67 -18.88
CA VAL A 109 1.52 3.03 -18.37
C VAL A 109 2.35 3.82 -19.37
N SER A 110 1.88 5.00 -19.78
CA SER A 110 2.70 5.90 -20.62
C SER A 110 3.48 6.85 -19.74
N THR A 111 4.73 7.12 -20.10
CA THR A 111 5.38 8.33 -19.62
C THR A 111 4.60 9.55 -20.14
N ALA A 112 4.61 10.64 -19.39
CA ALA A 112 4.21 11.92 -19.96
C ALA A 112 5.08 12.20 -21.20
N GLY A 113 4.47 12.78 -22.24
CA GLY A 113 5.22 13.16 -23.44
C GLY A 113 6.25 14.24 -23.11
N HIS A 114 7.43 14.14 -23.72
CA HIS A 114 8.46 15.19 -23.65
C HIS A 114 8.70 15.75 -25.04
N THR A 115 8.74 17.07 -25.15
CA THR A 115 9.09 17.78 -26.37
C THR A 115 10.50 18.33 -26.21
N LEU A 116 11.42 17.84 -27.03
CA LEU A 116 12.80 18.31 -26.99
C LEU A 116 12.89 19.80 -27.35
N THR A 117 13.57 20.54 -26.50
CA THR A 117 13.97 21.93 -26.73
C THR A 117 15.26 21.98 -27.57
N ALA A 118 15.53 23.12 -28.21
CA ALA A 118 16.76 23.30 -28.98
C ALA A 118 18.04 23.11 -28.14
N SER A 119 17.98 23.35 -26.82
CA SER A 119 19.08 23.09 -25.89
C SER A 119 19.33 21.61 -25.60
N GLU A 120 18.36 20.73 -25.85
CA GLU A 120 18.47 19.28 -25.66
C GLU A 120 18.82 18.54 -26.96
N ILE A 121 18.87 19.26 -28.10
CA ILE A 121 19.22 18.70 -29.41
C ILE A 121 20.67 19.09 -29.72
N PRO A 122 21.61 18.12 -29.82
CA PRO A 122 22.95 18.42 -30.27
C PRO A 122 22.92 19.06 -31.66
N GLN A 123 23.45 20.28 -31.75
CA GLN A 123 23.55 20.98 -33.02
C GLN A 123 24.45 20.18 -33.96
N HIS A 124 23.91 19.82 -35.13
CA HIS A 124 24.71 19.26 -36.20
C HIS A 124 24.27 19.88 -37.53
N THR A 125 25.22 20.28 -38.35
CA THR A 125 24.98 20.87 -39.67
C THR A 125 25.68 20.04 -40.73
N HIS A 126 25.01 19.87 -41.87
CA HIS A 126 25.64 19.27 -43.05
C HIS A 126 26.14 20.40 -43.95
N GLY A 127 27.45 20.47 -44.13
CA GLY A 127 28.05 21.35 -45.14
C GLY A 127 28.08 20.64 -46.49
N ILE A 128 27.35 21.18 -47.48
CA ILE A 128 27.57 20.79 -48.88
C ILE A 128 28.62 21.72 -49.48
N GLY A 129 29.74 21.14 -49.92
CA GLY A 129 30.75 21.84 -50.68
C GLY A 129 30.23 22.11 -52.09
N LEU A 130 30.00 23.38 -52.43
CA LEU A 130 29.71 23.78 -53.81
C LEU A 130 31.05 23.94 -54.53
N PHE A 131 31.39 22.98 -55.40
CA PHE A 131 32.49 23.17 -56.33
C PHE A 131 32.00 24.06 -57.47
N GLN A 132 32.50 25.30 -57.55
CA GLN A 132 32.40 26.07 -58.80
C GLN A 132 33.28 25.37 -59.83
N ASN A 133 32.68 24.56 -60.71
CA ASN A 133 33.40 24.09 -61.87
C ASN A 133 33.40 25.22 -62.90
N GLY A 134 34.58 25.77 -63.21
CA GLY A 134 34.80 26.63 -64.39
C GLY A 134 34.70 25.85 -65.71
N GLY A 135 33.92 24.77 -65.75
CA GLY A 135 33.84 23.79 -66.81
C GLY A 135 32.63 22.87 -66.63
N VAL A 136 32.22 22.22 -67.71
CA VAL A 136 31.05 21.33 -67.74
C VAL A 136 31.23 20.12 -66.81
N GLY A 137 30.62 20.17 -65.62
CA GLY A 137 30.67 19.08 -64.64
C GLY A 137 29.32 18.84 -63.98
N PHE A 138 28.85 17.60 -64.02
CA PHE A 138 27.56 17.16 -63.48
C PHE A 138 27.56 17.14 -61.94
N GLY A 139 26.65 17.91 -61.36
CA GLY A 139 26.28 17.94 -59.94
C GLY A 139 24.91 18.63 -59.81
N PRO A 140 24.11 18.40 -58.75
CA PRO A 140 22.68 18.75 -58.73
C PRO A 140 22.47 20.24 -59.02
N GLN A 141 21.89 20.48 -60.19
CA GLN A 141 21.63 21.80 -60.74
C GLN A 141 20.33 22.34 -60.13
N TYR A 142 20.39 23.50 -59.47
CA TYR A 142 19.21 24.35 -59.40
C TYR A 142 19.14 25.13 -60.71
N VAL A 143 18.01 24.94 -61.40
CA VAL A 143 17.70 25.54 -62.69
C VAL A 143 17.59 27.06 -62.52
N GLY A 144 18.40 27.80 -63.28
CA GLY A 144 18.35 29.26 -63.36
C GLY A 144 19.69 29.89 -63.03
N SER A 145 20.34 30.49 -64.04
CA SER A 145 21.54 31.30 -63.89
C SER A 145 21.28 32.49 -62.95
N ALA A 146 21.46 32.30 -61.65
CA ALA A 146 21.50 33.38 -60.69
C ALA A 146 22.94 33.92 -60.62
N SER A 147 23.15 35.12 -61.14
CA SER A 147 24.34 35.92 -60.82
C SER A 147 24.17 36.47 -59.39
N GLY A 148 24.53 35.66 -58.40
CA GLY A 148 24.48 36.04 -56.99
C GLY A 148 24.87 34.88 -56.08
N VAL A 149 25.67 35.16 -55.05
CA VAL A 149 26.01 34.18 -54.01
C VAL A 149 24.73 33.76 -53.31
N ALA A 150 24.25 32.55 -53.55
CA ALA A 150 23.15 31.99 -52.76
C ALA A 150 23.71 31.63 -51.37
N THR A 151 23.32 32.41 -50.35
CA THR A 151 23.63 32.07 -48.95
C THR A 151 22.91 30.77 -48.61
N GLN A 152 23.67 29.71 -48.35
CA GLN A 152 23.11 28.47 -47.84
C GLN A 152 22.50 28.75 -46.46
N THR A 153 21.18 28.66 -46.35
CA THR A 153 20.48 28.66 -45.07
C THR A 153 20.26 27.21 -44.67
N THR A 154 21.03 26.75 -43.68
CA THR A 154 20.65 25.57 -42.89
C THR A 154 19.50 25.96 -41.95
N ASP A 155 18.81 24.98 -41.39
CA ASP A 155 17.91 25.16 -40.23
C ASP A 155 18.67 25.51 -38.93
N GLY A 156 19.95 25.88 -39.04
CA GLY A 156 20.85 26.07 -37.91
C GLY A 156 21.25 24.77 -37.22
N GLY A 157 20.94 23.60 -37.77
CA GLY A 157 21.15 22.30 -37.12
C GLY A 157 20.12 21.99 -36.03
N THR A 158 18.91 22.53 -36.15
CA THR A 158 17.84 22.42 -35.15
C THR A 158 16.86 21.33 -35.55
N GLY A 159 16.68 20.31 -34.69
CA GLY A 159 15.72 19.23 -34.94
C GLY A 159 14.24 19.66 -34.81
N GLY A 160 13.33 18.85 -35.37
CA GLY A 160 11.90 19.19 -35.51
C GLY A 160 11.03 19.20 -34.25
N SER A 161 11.60 19.07 -33.05
CA SER A 161 10.91 19.20 -31.75
C SER A 161 9.58 18.44 -31.59
N GLY A 162 9.44 17.25 -32.21
CA GLY A 162 8.24 16.43 -32.06
C GLY A 162 8.14 15.80 -30.66
N SER A 163 6.98 15.96 -30.01
CA SER A 163 6.72 15.28 -28.73
C SER A 163 6.58 13.78 -28.96
N HIS A 164 7.19 12.98 -28.08
CA HIS A 164 6.90 11.54 -28.02
C HIS A 164 6.85 11.07 -26.57
N SER A 165 6.29 9.88 -26.38
CA SER A 165 6.19 9.22 -25.10
C SER A 165 6.60 7.76 -25.24
N HIS A 166 6.99 7.16 -24.12
CA HIS A 166 7.28 5.74 -24.04
C HIS A 166 6.16 5.02 -23.29
N GLY A 167 5.75 3.87 -23.82
CA GLY A 167 4.94 2.92 -23.08
C GLY A 167 5.82 2.05 -22.17
N LEU A 168 5.37 1.83 -20.95
CA LEU A 168 5.89 0.85 -20.01
C LEU A 168 4.82 -0.23 -19.83
N THR A 169 5.19 -1.49 -20.05
CA THR A 169 4.31 -2.62 -19.73
C THR A 169 4.69 -3.16 -18.35
N THR A 170 3.72 -3.19 -17.45
CA THR A 170 3.88 -3.69 -16.09
C THR A 170 3.12 -5.00 -15.94
N GLN A 171 3.82 -6.05 -15.51
CA GLN A 171 3.27 -7.39 -15.29
C GLN A 171 3.89 -7.96 -14.01
N TYR A 172 3.60 -7.32 -12.89
CA TYR A 172 4.15 -7.72 -11.61
C TYR A 172 3.30 -8.82 -10.97
N ASN A 173 3.97 -9.78 -10.35
CA ASN A 173 3.30 -10.66 -9.38
C ASN A 173 2.95 -9.84 -8.14
N TYR A 174 1.75 -10.03 -7.60
CA TYR A 174 1.30 -9.33 -6.40
C TYR A 174 0.47 -10.24 -5.50
N VAL A 175 0.41 -9.87 -4.22
CA VAL A 175 -0.42 -10.52 -3.21
C VAL A 175 -1.56 -9.58 -2.85
N THR A 176 -2.79 -10.11 -2.86
CA THR A 176 -3.96 -9.37 -2.39
C THR A 176 -4.21 -9.69 -0.92
N MET A 177 -4.49 -8.65 -0.13
CA MET A 177 -4.84 -8.78 1.28
C MET A 177 -6.16 -8.09 1.54
N VAL A 178 -6.92 -8.57 2.52
CA VAL A 178 -8.13 -7.92 3.01
C VAL A 178 -7.72 -6.89 4.06
N ILE A 179 -8.06 -5.63 3.84
CA ILE A 179 -8.03 -4.63 4.91
C ILE A 179 -9.31 -4.81 5.73
N ALA A 180 -9.19 -4.90 7.06
CA ALA A 180 -10.33 -4.99 7.95
C ALA A 180 -10.18 -4.01 9.12
N GLN A 181 -11.32 -3.53 9.61
CA GLN A 181 -11.43 -2.65 10.77
C GLN A 181 -11.96 -3.44 11.96
N LYS A 182 -11.34 -3.25 13.14
CA LYS A 182 -11.81 -3.84 14.38
C LYS A 182 -13.17 -3.25 14.75
N SER A 183 -14.16 -4.12 14.94
CA SER A 183 -15.47 -3.76 15.51
C SER A 183 -15.32 -3.32 16.96
#